data_AF-A0A523RQW1-F1
#
_entry.id   AF-A0A523RQW1-F1
#
_cell.length_a   1.000
_cell.length_b   1.000
_cell.length_c   1.000
_cell.angle_alpha   90.00
_cell.angle_beta   90.00
_cell.angle_gamma   90.00
#
_symmetry.space_group_name_H-M   'P 1'
#
loop_
_entity.id
_entity.type
_entity.pdbx_description
1 polymer ?
#
loop_
_entity_poly.entity_id
_entity_poly.type
_entity_poly.pdbx_seq_one_letter_code
_entity_poly.pdbx_strand_id
1 'polypeptide(L)'
;MDFSSFRDSYAHETKQDNSSRRVQPINLAPLKGAIESDPVRSRVLRVLIEDGTWVTTTDLLRAARRERPIVGAVTIGTILNGMNELVASRLILSRTSPTSGIDWAEWRINPDWLVPTRKLLHMMRRPKFRPSSSEEFPGRSERLLEDST
;
A
#
# COMPACT_ATOMS: atom_id res chain seq x y z
N MET A 1 -60.70 -31.09 -3.77
CA MET A 1 -59.80 -30.59 -2.71
C MET A 1 -58.51 -31.31 -2.97
N ASP A 2 -57.58 -30.64 -3.64
CA ASP A 2 -56.41 -31.29 -4.25
C ASP A 2 -55.09 -30.76 -3.72
N PHE A 3 -54.13 -31.67 -3.83
CA PHE A 3 -52.87 -31.77 -3.12
C PHE A 3 -51.88 -30.63 -3.40
N SER A 4 -51.13 -30.32 -2.35
CA SER A 4 -49.94 -29.48 -2.29
C SER A 4 -48.89 -29.80 -3.36
N SER A 5 -48.56 -28.79 -4.18
CA SER A 5 -47.38 -28.75 -5.03
C SER A 5 -46.23 -28.05 -4.30
N PHE A 6 -45.44 -28.84 -3.57
CA PHE A 6 -44.10 -28.44 -3.18
C PHE A 6 -43.24 -28.24 -4.43
N ARG A 7 -42.48 -27.14 -4.44
CA ARG A 7 -41.04 -27.10 -4.79
C ARG A 7 -40.67 -27.58 -6.19
N ASP A 8 -40.47 -26.62 -7.09
CA ASP A 8 -39.21 -26.50 -7.84
C ASP A 8 -39.19 -25.16 -8.58
N SER A 9 -38.45 -24.20 -8.03
CA SER A 9 -37.99 -23.01 -8.75
C SER A 9 -36.52 -22.82 -8.39
N TYR A 10 -35.73 -23.83 -8.76
CA TYR A 10 -34.29 -23.74 -8.74
C TYR A 10 -33.79 -23.05 -10.02
N ALA A 11 -32.74 -22.26 -9.80
CA ALA A 11 -31.67 -21.96 -10.73
C ALA A 11 -32.00 -21.05 -11.92
N HIS A 12 -32.29 -19.78 -11.62
CA HIS A 12 -31.64 -18.72 -12.40
C HIS A 12 -30.20 -18.61 -11.90
N GLU A 13 -29.36 -19.56 -12.30
CA GLU A 13 -27.91 -19.40 -12.26
C GLU A 13 -27.58 -18.18 -13.12
N THR A 14 -27.42 -17.04 -12.46
CA THR A 14 -26.72 -15.91 -13.04
C THR A 14 -25.32 -16.43 -13.30
N LYS A 15 -25.03 -16.74 -14.58
CA LYS A 15 -23.68 -16.90 -15.11
C LYS A 15 -22.86 -15.74 -14.58
N GLN A 16 -22.14 -16.01 -13.49
CA GLN A 16 -21.19 -15.11 -12.91
C GLN A 16 -20.09 -15.04 -13.96
N ASP A 17 -20.17 -13.98 -14.76
CA ASP A 17 -19.23 -13.66 -15.81
C ASP A 17 -17.86 -13.57 -15.15
N ASN A 18 -17.15 -14.70 -15.16
CA ASN A 18 -15.77 -14.87 -14.80
C ASN A 18 -14.92 -14.24 -15.92
N SER A 19 -15.30 -13.01 -16.29
CA SER A 19 -14.45 -12.06 -16.95
C SER A 19 -13.22 -12.00 -16.07
N SER A 20 -12.17 -12.64 -16.58
CA SER A 20 -10.83 -12.51 -16.08
C SER A 20 -10.56 -11.02 -16.10
N ARG A 21 -10.81 -10.32 -14.98
CA ARG A 21 -10.46 -8.92 -14.78
C ARG A 21 -8.97 -8.92 -15.01
N ARG A 22 -8.56 -8.57 -16.24
CA ARG A 22 -7.18 -8.23 -16.54
C ARG A 22 -6.89 -7.10 -15.57
N VAL A 23 -6.23 -7.46 -14.46
CA VAL A 23 -5.83 -6.51 -13.43
C VAL A 23 -4.95 -5.53 -14.16
N GLN A 24 -5.50 -4.36 -14.46
CA GLN A 24 -4.73 -3.31 -15.14
C GLN A 24 -3.45 -3.11 -14.32
N PRO A 25 -2.29 -2.94 -14.97
CA PRO A 25 -1.04 -2.76 -14.24
C PRO A 25 -1.20 -1.58 -13.28
N ILE A 26 -1.22 -1.90 -11.98
CA ILE A 26 -1.49 -0.94 -10.92
C ILE A 26 -0.31 0.02 -10.84
N ASN A 27 -0.54 1.31 -11.13
CA ASN A 27 0.49 2.32 -10.99
C ASN A 27 0.66 2.72 -9.52
N LEU A 28 1.75 2.25 -8.90
CA LEU A 28 2.11 2.55 -7.52
C LEU A 28 3.13 3.70 -7.38
N ALA A 29 3.61 4.28 -8.49
CA ALA A 29 4.62 5.31 -8.44
C ALA A 29 4.19 6.56 -7.63
N PRO A 30 2.95 7.07 -7.74
CA PRO A 30 2.48 8.19 -6.92
C PRO A 30 2.47 7.84 -5.42
N LEU A 31 2.03 6.61 -5.09
CA LEU A 31 2.01 6.12 -3.71
C LEU A 31 3.42 6.05 -3.13
N LYS A 32 4.39 5.58 -3.91
CA LYS A 32 5.81 5.53 -3.50
C LYS A 32 6.32 6.91 -3.09
N GLY A 33 6.15 7.93 -3.93
CA GLY A 33 6.63 9.30 -3.64
C GLY A 33 5.95 9.90 -2.40
N ALA A 34 4.67 9.63 -2.19
CA ALA A 34 3.97 10.06 -0.99
C ALA A 34 4.48 9.38 0.29
N ILE A 35 4.85 8.10 0.22
CA ILE A 35 5.45 7.37 1.34
C ILE A 35 6.86 7.88 1.67
N GLU A 36 7.67 8.19 0.65
CA GLU A 36 9.03 8.72 0.83
C GLU A 36 9.04 10.14 1.41
N SER A 37 8.03 10.96 1.07
CA SER A 37 7.95 12.36 1.50
C SER A 37 7.48 12.57 2.95
N ASP A 38 6.81 11.60 3.57
CA ASP A 38 6.31 11.75 4.95
C ASP A 38 6.42 10.43 5.75
N PRO A 39 7.23 10.39 6.83
CA PRO A 39 7.35 9.19 7.67
C PRO A 39 6.03 8.78 8.32
N VAL A 40 5.11 9.73 8.57
CA VAL A 40 3.79 9.41 9.13
C VAL A 40 2.98 8.58 8.15
N ARG A 41 2.98 8.93 6.85
CA ARG A 41 2.30 8.14 5.81
C ARG A 41 2.88 6.74 5.70
N SER A 42 4.21 6.63 5.71
CA SER A 42 4.90 5.34 5.73
C SER A 42 4.51 4.48 6.93
N ARG A 43 4.44 5.07 8.13
CA ARG A 43 4.08 4.37 9.36
C ARG A 43 2.61 3.92 9.35
N VAL A 44 1.69 4.80 8.96
CA VAL A 44 0.26 4.49 8.84
C VAL A 44 0.04 3.35 7.84
N LEU A 45 0.69 3.42 6.68
CA LEU A 45 0.56 2.37 5.67
C LEU A 45 1.13 1.04 6.14
N ARG A 46 2.25 1.04 6.88
CA ARG A 46 2.82 -0.18 7.49
C ARG A 46 1.81 -0.87 8.41
N VAL A 47 1.13 -0.11 9.26
CA VAL A 47 0.10 -0.66 10.17
C VAL A 47 -1.05 -1.28 9.37
N LEU A 48 -1.51 -0.61 8.31
CA LEU A 48 -2.62 -1.11 7.49
C LEU A 48 -2.28 -2.39 6.73
N ILE A 49 -1.01 -2.60 6.36
CA ILE A 49 -0.61 -3.78 5.57
C ILE A 49 -0.06 -4.94 6.41
N GLU A 50 0.28 -4.73 7.68
CA GLU A 50 0.93 -5.74 8.52
C GLU A 50 0.07 -6.99 8.59
N ASP A 51 -1.18 -6.83 9.03
CA ASP A 51 -2.16 -7.92 9.07
C ASP A 51 -3.24 -7.79 7.99
N GLY A 52 -3.37 -6.61 7.36
CA GLY A 52 -4.45 -6.34 6.41
C GLY A 52 -5.84 -6.43 7.03
N THR A 53 -5.94 -6.33 8.36
CA THR A 53 -7.17 -6.35 9.15
C THR A 53 -7.72 -4.94 9.34
N TRP A 54 -8.91 -4.83 9.91
CA TRP A 54 -9.46 -3.55 10.33
C TRP A 54 -8.69 -3.02 11.53
N VAL A 55 -8.23 -1.77 11.45
CA VAL A 55 -7.54 -1.05 12.51
C VAL A 55 -8.33 0.17 12.91
N THR A 56 -8.33 0.49 14.19
CA THR A 56 -9.07 1.66 14.68
C THR A 56 -8.32 2.95 14.39
N THR A 57 -9.02 4.08 14.36
CA THR A 57 -8.38 5.40 14.32
C THR A 57 -7.39 5.58 15.47
N THR A 58 -7.66 5.00 16.65
CA THR A 58 -6.76 5.03 17.82
C THR A 58 -5.43 4.34 17.55
N ASP A 59 -5.46 3.18 16.88
CA ASP A 59 -4.25 2.43 16.56
C ASP A 59 -3.38 3.20 15.57
N LEU A 60 -4.01 3.79 14.55
CA LEU A 60 -3.32 4.65 13.58
C LEU A 60 -2.73 5.90 14.24
N LEU A 61 -3.48 6.55 15.15
CA LEU A 61 -2.98 7.69 15.91
C LEU A 61 -1.80 7.32 16.80
N ARG A 62 -1.90 6.20 17.52
CA ARG A 62 -0.82 5.70 18.38
C ARG A 62 0.43 5.42 17.57
N ALA A 63 0.30 4.84 16.38
CA ALA A 63 1.42 4.60 15.48
C ALA A 63 2.01 5.90 14.91
N ALA A 64 1.16 6.81 14.43
CA ALA A 64 1.56 8.10 13.87
C ALA A 64 2.29 8.97 14.90
N ARG A 65 1.84 8.95 16.16
CA ARG A 65 2.45 9.71 17.26
C ARG A 65 3.88 9.29 17.61
N ARG A 66 4.29 8.09 17.20
CA ARG A 66 5.69 7.66 17.32
C ARG A 66 6.60 8.41 16.35
N GLU A 67 6.07 8.84 15.21
CA GLU A 67 6.81 9.61 14.19
C GLU A 67 6.64 11.12 14.41
N ARG A 68 5.42 11.56 14.77
CA ARG A 68 5.10 12.97 15.01
C ARG A 68 4.15 13.12 16.20
N PRO A 69 4.56 13.71 17.32
CA PRO A 69 3.74 13.78 18.54
C PRO A 69 2.39 14.48 18.36
N ILE A 70 2.35 15.49 17.48
CA ILE A 70 1.16 16.32 17.22
C ILE A 70 0.44 15.76 15.98
N VAL A 71 -0.30 14.66 16.17
CA VAL A 71 -1.19 14.09 15.15
C VAL A 71 -2.56 13.78 15.77
N GLY A 72 -3.62 14.25 15.09
CA GLY A 72 -5.02 14.09 15.47
C GLY A 72 -5.84 13.29 14.45
N ALA A 73 -7.07 12.91 14.81
CA ALA A 73 -7.92 12.01 14.01
C ALA A 73 -8.20 12.58 12.59
N VAL A 74 -8.44 13.88 12.49
CA VAL A 74 -8.66 14.57 11.20
C VAL A 74 -7.44 14.41 10.30
N THR A 75 -6.23 14.58 10.83
CA THR A 75 -4.98 14.40 10.09
C THR A 75 -4.82 12.97 9.57
N ILE A 76 -5.24 11.97 10.36
CA ILE A 76 -5.24 10.58 9.89
C ILE A 76 -6.23 10.41 8.73
N GLY A 77 -7.45 10.90 8.86
CA GLY A 77 -8.46 10.84 7.79
C GLY A 77 -7.97 11.48 6.49
N THR A 78 -7.34 12.67 6.55
CA THR A 78 -6.81 13.36 5.36
C THR A 78 -5.62 12.62 4.74
N ILE A 79 -4.73 12.04 5.56
CA ILE A 79 -3.63 11.20 5.07
C ILE A 79 -4.16 9.98 4.32
N LEU A 80 -5.16 9.29 4.87
CA LEU A 80 -5.74 8.10 4.26
C LEU A 80 -6.49 8.44 2.97
N ASN A 81 -7.27 9.52 2.97
CA ASN A 81 -7.95 10.00 1.77
C ASN A 81 -6.98 10.40 0.66
N GLY A 82 -5.94 11.16 1.00
CA GLY A 82 -4.91 11.55 0.04
C GLY A 82 -4.20 10.34 -0.58
N MET A 83 -3.98 9.25 0.18
CA MET A 83 -3.41 8.01 -0.37
C MET A 83 -4.34 7.32 -1.38
N ASN A 84 -5.66 7.37 -1.18
CA ASN A 84 -6.63 6.86 -2.15
C ASN A 84 -6.62 7.67 -3.45
N GLU A 85 -6.58 9.00 -3.33
CA GLU A 85 -6.56 9.92 -4.47
C GLU A 85 -5.32 9.70 -5.35
N LEU A 86 -4.15 9.48 -4.73
CA LEU A 86 -2.89 9.27 -5.44
C LEU A 86 -2.91 8.08 -6.41
N VAL A 87 -3.63 7.02 -6.06
CA VAL A 87 -3.75 5.82 -6.89
C VAL A 87 -5.10 5.74 -7.62
N ALA A 88 -5.86 6.84 -7.60
CA ALA A 88 -7.21 6.96 -8.17
C ALA A 88 -8.11 5.75 -7.84
N SER A 89 -7.97 5.20 -6.63
CA SER A 89 -8.62 3.95 -6.25
C SER A 89 -8.91 3.88 -4.76
N ARG A 90 -9.78 2.94 -4.38
CA ARG A 90 -10.06 2.64 -2.97
C ARG A 90 -8.96 1.74 -2.41
N LEU A 91 -7.74 2.28 -2.28
CA LEU A 91 -6.62 1.61 -1.60
C LEU A 91 -6.96 1.32 -0.13
N ILE A 92 -7.70 2.23 0.51
CA ILE A 92 -8.05 2.20 1.93
C ILE A 92 -9.56 2.30 2.04
N LEU A 93 -10.12 1.33 2.76
CA LEU A 93 -11.54 1.23 3.08
C LEU A 93 -11.77 1.81 4.49
N SER A 94 -12.93 2.42 4.68
CA SER A 94 -13.39 2.93 5.96
C SER A 94 -14.75 2.34 6.32
N ARG A 95 -15.00 2.17 7.63
CA ARG A 95 -16.33 1.85 8.17
C ARG A 95 -16.51 2.50 9.54
N THR A 96 -17.75 2.64 9.97
CA THR A 96 -18.06 3.00 11.37
C THR A 96 -17.62 1.85 12.29
N SER A 97 -16.98 2.16 13.42
CA SER A 97 -16.63 1.10 14.37
C SER A 97 -17.89 0.60 15.07
N PRO A 98 -18.19 -0.69 15.01
CA PRO A 98 -19.28 -1.28 15.79
C PRO A 98 -18.86 -1.54 17.25
N THR A 99 -17.57 -1.44 17.57
CA THR A 99 -16.97 -2.00 18.79
C THR A 99 -16.48 -0.94 19.76
N SER A 100 -16.14 0.27 19.30
CA SER A 100 -15.40 1.22 20.14
C SER A 100 -16.27 2.05 21.09
N GLY A 101 -17.60 2.02 21.00
CA GLY A 101 -18.51 2.84 21.84
C GLY A 101 -18.32 4.37 21.71
N ILE A 102 -17.29 4.78 20.97
CA ILE A 102 -16.86 6.12 20.62
C ILE A 102 -16.82 6.11 19.08
N ASP A 103 -17.37 7.13 18.41
CA ASP A 103 -17.63 7.23 16.96
C ASP A 103 -16.38 7.26 16.05
N TRP A 104 -15.37 6.46 16.35
CA TRP A 104 -14.12 6.46 15.62
C TRP A 104 -14.21 5.50 14.46
N ALA A 105 -13.74 5.93 13.29
CA ALA A 105 -13.72 5.10 12.10
C ALA A 105 -12.71 3.95 12.25
N GLU A 106 -13.03 2.82 11.63
CA GLU A 106 -12.10 1.73 11.37
C GLU A 106 -11.64 1.79 9.92
N TRP A 107 -10.38 1.43 9.72
CA TRP A 107 -9.68 1.54 8.46
C TRP A 107 -9.05 0.22 8.09
N ARG A 108 -8.97 -0.08 6.80
CA ARG A 108 -8.34 -1.30 6.31
C ARG A 108 -7.78 -1.06 4.92
N ILE A 109 -6.62 -1.63 4.59
CA ILE A 109 -6.20 -1.67 3.19
C ILE A 109 -7.11 -2.60 2.39
N ASN A 110 -7.53 -2.17 1.21
CA ASN A 110 -8.27 -3.02 0.29
C ASN A 110 -7.46 -4.30 0.01
N PRO A 111 -8.05 -5.51 0.17
CA PRO A 111 -7.36 -6.78 -0.03
C PRO A 111 -6.62 -6.89 -1.36
N ASP A 112 -7.19 -6.32 -2.44
CA ASP A 112 -6.59 -6.32 -3.78
C ASP A 112 -5.24 -5.57 -3.82
N TRP A 113 -5.04 -4.66 -2.87
CA TRP A 113 -3.86 -3.80 -2.77
C TRP A 113 -2.85 -4.26 -1.71
N LEU A 114 -3.17 -5.30 -0.93
CA LEU A 114 -2.30 -5.79 0.14
C LEU A 114 -0.96 -6.28 -0.41
N VAL A 115 -1.00 -7.17 -1.39
CA VAL A 115 0.21 -7.76 -1.99
C VAL A 115 1.04 -6.72 -2.78
N PRO A 116 0.43 -5.91 -3.67
CA PRO A 116 1.17 -4.84 -4.37
C PRO A 116 1.85 -3.85 -3.42
N THR A 117 1.15 -3.40 -2.38
CA THR A 117 1.68 -2.42 -1.43
C THR A 117 2.79 -3.00 -0.56
N ARG A 118 2.67 -4.27 -0.12
CA ARG A 118 3.75 -4.97 0.60
C ARG A 118 5.01 -5.10 -0.26
N LYS A 119 4.85 -5.49 -1.53
CA LYS A 119 5.97 -5.60 -2.48
C LYS A 119 6.67 -4.25 -2.67
N LEU A 120 5.88 -3.17 -2.80
CA LEU A 120 6.41 -1.81 -2.88
C LEU A 120 7.24 -1.46 -1.64
N LEU A 121 6.69 -1.63 -0.43
CA LEU A 121 7.43 -1.31 0.80
C LEU A 121 8.68 -2.17 0.97
N HIS A 122 8.64 -3.45 0.58
CA HIS A 122 9.83 -4.30 0.61
C HIS A 122 10.90 -3.80 -0.37
N MET A 123 10.52 -3.39 -1.59
CA MET A 123 11.45 -2.80 -2.56
C MET A 123 12.06 -1.49 -2.05
N MET A 124 11.29 -0.67 -1.35
CA MET A 124 11.78 0.58 -0.75
C MET A 124 12.74 0.36 0.42
N ARG A 125 12.62 -0.76 1.14
CA ARG A 125 13.53 -1.13 2.25
C ARG A 125 14.87 -1.65 1.77
N ARG A 126 14.99 -2.07 0.50
CA ARG A 126 16.27 -2.54 -0.04
C ARG A 126 17.23 -1.36 -0.10
N PRO A 127 18.45 -1.47 0.47
CA PRO A 127 19.47 -0.47 0.23
C PRO A 127 19.65 -0.37 -1.28
N LYS A 128 19.47 0.84 -1.83
CA LYS A 128 19.77 1.09 -3.24
C LYS A 128 21.22 0.69 -3.43
N PHE A 129 21.46 -0.37 -4.21
CA PHE A 129 22.80 -0.67 -4.69
C PHE A 129 23.30 0.63 -5.32
N ARG A 130 24.32 1.25 -4.72
CA ARG A 130 25.10 2.25 -5.44
C ARG A 130 25.71 1.47 -6.59
N PRO A 131 25.37 1.74 -7.87
CA PRO A 131 26.26 1.29 -8.92
C PRO A 131 27.60 1.90 -8.56
N SER A 132 28.60 1.05 -8.34
CA SER A 132 29.99 1.46 -8.23
C SER A 132 30.24 2.45 -9.35
N SER A 133 30.43 3.71 -8.96
CA SER A 133 30.88 4.77 -9.85
C SER A 133 32.10 4.23 -10.56
N SER A 134 31.95 3.88 -11.82
CA SER A 134 33.05 3.76 -12.76
C SER A 134 33.54 5.17 -13.07
N GLU A 135 34.09 5.84 -12.07
CA GLU A 135 34.92 7.02 -12.24
C GLU A 135 36.32 6.62 -11.77
N GLU A 136 37.17 6.45 -12.77
CA GLU A 136 38.55 6.90 -12.79
C GLU A 136 39.48 6.34 -11.71
N PHE A 137 40.28 5.35 -12.13
CA PHE A 137 41.66 5.24 -11.66
C PHE A 137 42.53 6.21 -12.48
N PRO A 138 42.90 7.40 -11.99
CA PRO A 138 44.04 8.12 -12.53
C PRO A 138 45.29 7.54 -11.88
N GLY A 139 46.13 6.84 -12.64
CA GLY A 139 47.48 6.52 -12.14
C GLY A 139 48.12 5.22 -12.59
N ARG A 140 47.87 4.71 -13.79
CA ARG A 140 48.66 3.58 -14.30
C ARG A 140 48.89 3.56 -15.82
N SER A 141 49.22 4.71 -16.40
CA SER A 141 49.62 4.80 -17.82
C SER A 141 50.85 5.68 -18.06
N GLU A 142 51.72 5.85 -17.07
CA GLU A 142 53.06 6.39 -17.26
C GLU A 142 54.07 5.37 -16.71
N ARG A 143 54.62 4.50 -17.57
CA ARG A 143 55.90 3.79 -17.36
C ARG A 143 56.32 2.80 -18.47
N LEU A 144 55.90 2.97 -19.73
CA LEU A 144 56.32 2.04 -20.79
C LEU A 144 56.75 2.72 -22.11
N LEU A 145 57.34 3.92 -22.04
CA LEU A 145 57.92 4.59 -23.22
C LEU A 145 59.29 5.24 -22.95
N GLU A 146 60.04 4.74 -21.96
CA GLU A 146 61.46 5.05 -21.78
C GLU A 146 62.28 3.76 -21.91
N ASP A 147 62.40 3.24 -23.13
CA ASP A 147 63.56 2.43 -23.54
C ASP A 147 63.46 2.13 -25.05
N SER A 148 63.97 3.06 -25.86
CA SER A 148 64.40 2.81 -27.25
C SER A 148 65.26 4.01 -27.70
N THR A 149 66.49 4.02 -27.23
CA THR A 149 67.63 4.68 -27.93
C THR A 149 68.62 3.61 -28.33
#